data_AF-A0AAD6S0G5-F1
#
_entry.id   AF-A0AAD6S0G5-F1
#
_cell.length_a   1.000
_cell.length_b   1.000
_cell.length_c   1.000
_cell.angle_alpha   90.00
_cell.angle_beta   90.00
_cell.angle_gamma   90.00
#
_symmetry.space_group_name_H-M   'P 1'
#
loop_
_entity.id
_entity.type
_entity.pdbx_description
1 polymer ?
#
loop_
_entity_poly.entity_id
_entity_poly.type
_entity_poly.pdbx_seq_one_letter_code
_entity_poly.pdbx_strand_id
1 'polypeptide(L)'
;HSLIGRQLKTIVQTNIFHVHGIVTDKKFKGWRATGELAALLWVPEIRNLPQYRVILLFAVANVLDIFATIDPSKIITKIKYHLLVHIEEDAVEIGPLIGAMTE
;
A
#
# COMPACT_ATOMS: atom_id res chain seq x y z
N HIS A 1 7.77 18.38 -12.49
CA HIS A 1 6.58 18.38 -11.62
C HIS A 1 6.50 17.05 -10.89
N SER A 2 6.57 17.06 -9.57
CA SER A 2 6.40 15.87 -8.73
C SER A 2 4.96 15.74 -8.26
N LEU A 3 4.49 14.52 -8.03
CA LEU A 3 3.17 14.27 -7.43
C LEU A 3 3.17 14.71 -5.97
N ILE A 4 2.12 15.43 -5.54
CA ILE A 4 1.86 15.69 -4.12
C ILE A 4 1.07 14.53 -3.50
N GLY A 5 1.11 14.39 -2.16
CA GLY A 5 0.47 13.28 -1.45
C GLY A 5 -1.01 13.06 -1.80
N ARG A 6 -1.78 14.14 -2.00
CA ARG A 6 -3.19 14.07 -2.46
C ARG A 6 -3.32 13.47 -3.85
N GLN A 7 -2.46 13.83 -4.80
CA GLN A 7 -2.49 13.29 -6.16
C GLN A 7 -2.10 11.81 -6.18
N LEU A 8 -1.07 11.45 -5.40
CA LEU A 8 -0.64 10.06 -5.26
C LEU A 8 -1.77 9.19 -4.69
N LYS A 9 -2.47 9.67 -3.65
CA LYS A 9 -3.65 9.00 -3.09
C LYS A 9 -4.69 8.70 -4.18
N THR A 10 -5.10 9.74 -4.92
CA THR A 10 -6.11 9.61 -5.97
C THR A 10 -5.69 8.59 -7.02
N ILE A 11 -4.44 8.65 -7.48
CA ILE A 11 -3.92 7.71 -8.47
C ILE A 11 -3.97 6.30 -7.90
N VAL A 12 -3.34 6.03 -6.76
CA VAL A 12 -3.22 4.65 -6.24
C VAL A 12 -4.58 4.02 -5.98
N GLN A 13 -5.56 4.79 -5.48
CA GLN A 13 -6.90 4.27 -5.16
C GLN A 13 -7.80 4.08 -6.39
N THR A 14 -7.55 4.78 -7.51
CA THR A 14 -8.43 4.73 -8.69
C THR A 14 -7.78 4.06 -9.90
N ASN A 15 -6.46 3.85 -9.90
CA ASN A 15 -5.75 3.38 -11.09
C ASN A 15 -6.21 1.99 -11.54
N ILE A 16 -6.71 1.15 -10.63
CA ILE A 16 -7.19 -0.19 -10.95
C ILE A 16 -8.30 -0.19 -12.01
N PHE A 17 -9.17 0.82 -12.00
CA PHE A 17 -10.24 0.97 -13.00
C PHE A 17 -9.70 1.42 -14.36
N HIS A 18 -8.62 2.19 -14.36
CA HIS A 18 -8.03 2.77 -15.56
C HIS A 18 -7.11 1.78 -16.30
N VAL A 19 -6.45 0.88 -15.57
CA VAL A 19 -5.51 -0.10 -16.15
C VAL A 19 -6.16 -1.44 -16.51
N HIS A 20 -7.44 -1.61 -16.20
CA HIS A 20 -8.18 -2.84 -16.51
C HIS A 20 -8.20 -3.12 -18.03
N GLY A 21 -7.73 -4.30 -18.42
CA GLY A 21 -7.61 -4.70 -19.84
C GLY A 21 -6.45 -4.04 -20.60
N ILE A 22 -5.67 -3.17 -19.98
CA ILE A 22 -4.51 -2.49 -20.60
C ILE A 22 -3.19 -3.17 -20.21
N VAL A 23 -3.07 -3.58 -18.94
CA VAL A 23 -1.84 -4.18 -18.41
C VAL A 23 -1.96 -5.71 -18.33
N THR A 24 -0.82 -6.39 -18.21
CA THR A 24 -0.80 -7.84 -17.96
C THR A 24 -1.49 -8.18 -16.65
N ASP A 25 -2.07 -9.38 -16.55
CA ASP A 25 -2.75 -9.86 -15.33
C ASP A 25 -1.87 -9.71 -14.07
N LYS A 26 -0.58 -10.02 -14.19
CA LYS A 26 0.40 -9.86 -13.11
C LYS A 26 0.52 -8.41 -12.63
N LYS A 27 0.60 -7.44 -13.56
CA LYS A 27 0.65 -6.01 -13.22
C LYS A 27 -0.69 -5.52 -12.69
N PHE A 28 -1.80 -6.03 -13.21
CA PHE A 28 -3.14 -5.72 -12.74
C PHE A 28 -3.33 -6.14 -11.28
N LYS A 29 -2.90 -7.37 -10.92
CA LYS A 29 -2.87 -7.86 -9.54
C LYS A 29 -2.01 -6.97 -8.64
N GLY A 30 -0.86 -6.49 -9.12
CA GLY A 30 -0.02 -5.55 -8.39
C GLY A 30 -0.73 -4.23 -8.09
N TRP A 31 -1.43 -3.66 -9.08
CA TRP A 31 -2.25 -2.46 -8.88
C TRP A 31 -3.39 -2.69 -7.89
N ARG A 32 -4.05 -3.85 -7.95
CA ARG A 32 -5.13 -4.20 -7.04
C ARG A 32 -4.64 -4.26 -5.60
N ALA A 33 -3.60 -5.04 -5.32
CA ALA A 33 -3.05 -5.18 -3.96
C ALA A 33 -2.53 -3.85 -3.42
N THR A 34 -1.88 -3.03 -4.27
CA THR A 34 -1.42 -1.69 -3.88
C THR A 34 -2.60 -0.77 -3.55
N GLY A 35 -3.67 -0.82 -4.33
CA GLY A 35 -4.89 -0.05 -4.09
C GLY A 35 -5.60 -0.45 -2.80
N GLU A 36 -5.70 -1.75 -2.52
CA GLU A 36 -6.24 -2.30 -1.27
C GLU A 36 -5.41 -1.83 -0.05
N LEU A 37 -4.08 -1.96 -0.11
CA LEU A 37 -3.19 -1.44 0.94
C LEU A 37 -3.34 0.07 1.12
N ALA A 38 -3.38 0.84 0.04
CA ALA A 38 -3.56 2.29 0.10
C ALA A 38 -4.93 2.71 0.63
N ALA A 39 -5.96 1.87 0.59
CA ALA A 39 -7.20 2.18 1.29
C ALA A 39 -7.00 2.13 2.82
N LEU A 40 -6.23 1.15 3.31
CA LEU A 40 -5.93 0.93 4.72
C LEU A 40 -5.00 2.00 5.30
N LEU A 41 -3.98 2.41 4.53
CA LEU A 41 -3.08 3.49 4.96
C LEU A 41 -3.78 4.86 5.04
N TRP A 42 -4.85 5.05 4.26
CA TRP A 42 -5.64 6.29 4.19
C TRP A 42 -6.95 6.24 4.99
N VAL A 43 -7.11 5.33 5.97
CA VAL A 43 -8.31 5.32 6.82
C VAL A 43 -8.35 6.56 7.72
N PRO A 44 -9.51 7.23 7.88
CA PRO A 44 -9.61 8.40 8.77
C PRO A 44 -9.62 8.03 10.25
N GLU A 45 -10.05 6.81 10.59
CA GLU A 45 -10.24 6.34 11.96
C GLU A 45 -10.08 4.80 12.01
N ILE A 46 -9.40 4.30 13.05
CA ILE A 46 -9.26 2.86 13.31
C ILE A 46 -10.22 2.48 14.44
N ARG A 47 -11.36 1.86 14.09
CA ARG A 47 -12.40 1.48 15.06
C ARG A 47 -12.09 0.20 15.84
N ASN A 48 -11.36 -0.73 15.22
CA ASN A 48 -10.97 -2.00 15.82
C ASN A 48 -9.52 -2.26 15.46
N LEU A 49 -8.60 -1.89 16.37
CA LEU A 49 -7.17 -2.00 16.14
C LEU A 49 -6.72 -3.46 15.92
N PRO A 50 -7.12 -4.45 16.73
CA PRO A 50 -6.78 -5.86 16.47
C PRO A 50 -7.17 -6.34 15.07
N GLN A 51 -8.40 -6.05 14.63
CA GLN A 51 -8.87 -6.44 13.30
C GLN A 51 -8.11 -5.69 12.19
N TYR A 52 -7.91 -4.38 12.37
CA TYR A 52 -7.17 -3.56 11.43
C TYR A 52 -5.74 -4.06 11.22
N ARG A 53 -5.03 -4.43 12.30
CA ARG A 53 -3.67 -4.98 12.25
C ARG A 53 -3.59 -6.23 11.36
N VAL A 54 -4.50 -7.17 11.58
CA VAL A 54 -4.56 -8.42 10.81
C VAL A 54 -4.79 -8.12 9.32
N ILE A 55 -5.75 -7.24 9.01
CA ILE A 55 -6.06 -6.86 7.62
C ILE A 55 -4.87 -6.13 6.98
N LEU A 56 -4.21 -5.24 7.71
CA LEU A 56 -3.04 -4.50 7.25
C LEU A 56 -1.88 -5.44 6.91
N LEU A 57 -1.56 -6.38 7.80
CA LEU A 57 -0.51 -7.38 7.57
C LEU A 57 -0.79 -8.23 6.33
N PHE A 58 -2.04 -8.68 6.14
CA PHE A 58 -2.41 -9.42 4.93
C PHE A 58 -2.28 -8.57 3.66
N ALA A 59 -2.68 -7.30 3.70
CA ALA A 59 -2.55 -6.41 2.56
C ALA A 59 -1.07 -6.14 2.19
N VAL A 60 -0.21 -5.96 3.19
CA VAL A 60 1.25 -5.86 3.01
C VAL A 60 1.81 -7.13 2.39
N ALA A 61 1.50 -8.30 2.94
CA ALA A 61 1.98 -9.57 2.43
C ALA A 61 1.58 -9.76 0.97
N ASN A 62 0.32 -9.48 0.62
CA ASN A 62 -0.16 -9.55 -0.77
C ASN A 62 0.63 -8.63 -1.71
N VAL A 63 0.95 -7.41 -1.28
CA VAL A 63 1.79 -6.49 -2.07
C VAL A 63 3.19 -7.08 -2.24
N LEU A 64 3.84 -7.49 -1.15
CA LEU A 64 5.21 -8.02 -1.20
C LEU A 64 5.29 -9.28 -2.07
N ASP A 65 4.37 -10.22 -1.93
CA ASP A 65 4.32 -11.46 -2.71
C ASP A 65 4.15 -11.17 -4.20
N ILE A 66 3.20 -10.31 -4.58
CA ILE A 66 2.99 -9.97 -5.99
C ILE A 66 4.21 -9.28 -6.58
N PHE A 67 4.82 -8.33 -5.85
CA PHE A 67 6.01 -7.65 -6.34
C PHE A 67 7.26 -8.54 -6.35
N ALA A 68 7.38 -9.51 -5.45
CA ALA A 68 8.39 -10.55 -5.51
C ALA A 68 8.26 -11.38 -6.80
N THR A 69 7.03 -11.65 -7.25
CA THR A 69 6.85 -12.29 -8.56
C THR A 69 7.23 -11.34 -9.70
N ILE A 70 6.86 -10.05 -9.65
CA ILE A 70 7.07 -9.09 -10.75
C ILE A 70 8.56 -8.80 -10.95
N ASP A 71 9.25 -8.40 -9.89
CA ASP A 71 10.67 -8.09 -9.87
C ASP A 71 11.17 -8.11 -8.42
N PRO A 72 11.73 -9.23 -7.94
CA PRO A 72 12.16 -9.38 -6.55
C PRO A 72 13.32 -8.45 -6.20
N SER A 73 14.07 -7.92 -7.18
CA SER A 73 15.14 -6.94 -6.92
C SER A 73 14.61 -5.65 -6.29
N LYS A 74 13.31 -5.34 -6.45
CA LYS A 74 12.69 -4.15 -5.85
C LYS A 74 12.63 -4.23 -4.33
N ILE A 75 12.52 -5.42 -3.76
CA ILE A 75 12.49 -5.59 -2.30
C ILE A 75 13.79 -5.07 -1.67
N ILE A 76 14.94 -5.33 -2.31
CA ILE A 76 16.25 -4.89 -1.81
C ILE A 76 16.64 -3.48 -2.28
N THR A 77 16.20 -3.06 -3.48
CA THR A 77 16.63 -1.78 -4.08
C THR A 77 15.70 -0.60 -3.75
N LYS A 78 14.51 -0.85 -3.21
CA LYS A 78 13.54 0.20 -2.90
C LYS A 78 13.14 0.09 -1.43
N ILE A 79 13.73 0.98 -0.62
CA ILE A 79 13.53 1.06 0.84
C ILE A 79 12.07 1.01 1.26
N LYS A 80 11.15 1.58 0.47
CA LYS A 80 9.71 1.57 0.78
C LYS A 80 9.14 0.15 0.90
N TYR A 81 9.62 -0.83 0.15
CA TYR A 81 9.16 -2.23 0.30
C TYR A 81 9.64 -2.83 1.62
N HIS A 82 10.86 -2.50 2.04
CA HIS A 82 11.36 -2.92 3.34
C HIS A 82 10.55 -2.26 4.47
N LEU A 83 10.25 -0.96 4.39
CA LEU A 83 9.44 -0.27 5.41
C LEU A 83 8.04 -0.86 5.59
N LEU A 84 7.45 -1.48 4.55
CA LEU A 84 6.13 -2.11 4.68
C LEU A 84 6.11 -3.23 5.73
N VAL A 85 7.24 -3.87 6.05
CA VAL A 85 7.26 -4.94 7.06
C VAL A 85 7.11 -4.41 8.49
N HIS A 86 7.35 -3.12 8.70
CA HIS A 86 7.27 -2.43 9.99
C HIS A 86 5.97 -1.65 10.18
N ILE A 87 5.14 -1.58 9.14
CA ILE A 87 3.98 -0.68 9.08
C ILE A 87 2.90 -0.98 10.13
N GLU A 88 2.87 -2.21 10.64
CA GLU A 88 1.95 -2.62 11.69
C GLU A 88 2.36 -2.06 13.05
N GLU A 89 3.65 -2.07 13.35
CA GLU A 89 4.25 -1.46 14.55
C GLU A 89 3.97 0.06 14.53
N ASP A 90 4.25 0.70 13.39
CA ASP A 90 3.98 2.13 13.18
C ASP A 90 2.49 2.47 13.38
N ALA A 91 1.58 1.63 12.89
CA ALA A 91 0.15 1.89 12.99
C ALA A 91 -0.39 1.76 14.42
N VAL A 92 0.26 0.94 15.25
CA VAL A 92 -0.08 0.80 16.67
C VAL A 92 0.39 2.02 17.44
N GLU A 93 1.60 2.52 17.18
CA GLU A 93 2.17 3.64 17.91
C GLU A 93 1.55 4.98 17.50
N ILE A 94 1.31 5.17 16.20
CA ILE A 94 0.94 6.47 15.64
C ILE A 94 -0.56 6.57 15.31
N GLY A 95 -1.26 5.44 15.19
CA GLY A 95 -2.64 5.39 14.71
C GLY A 95 -2.71 5.51 13.18
N PRO A 96 -3.70 6.21 12.60
CA PRO A 96 -3.78 6.39 11.15
C PRO A 96 -2.47 6.95 10.57
N LEU A 97 -1.81 6.16 9.73
CA LEU A 97 -0.44 6.37 9.27
C LEU A 97 -0.22 7.64 8.44
N ILE A 98 -1.28 8.37 8.09
CA ILE A 98 -1.20 9.62 7.33
C ILE A 98 -0.95 10.84 8.18
N GLY A 99 -1.44 10.84 9.43
CA GLY A 99 -1.18 11.97 10.33
C GLY A 99 0.32 12.16 10.57
N ALA A 100 1.10 11.08 10.43
CA ALA A 100 2.55 11.05 10.57
C ALA A 100 3.32 11.41 9.29
N MET A 101 2.71 11.25 8.12
CA MET A 101 3.37 11.40 6.81
C MET A 101 3.20 12.80 6.20
N THR A 102 2.97 13.81 7.02
CA THR A 102 3.01 15.22 6.61
C THR A 102 4.30 15.86 7.12
N GLU A 103 5.38 15.61 6.38
CA GLU A 103 6.44 16.56 5.99
C GLU A 103 7.42 15.87 5.02
#